data_AF-A0A8J7G4U3-F1
#
_entry.id   AF-A0A8J7G4U3-F1
#
_cell.length_a   1.000
_cell.length_b   1.000
_cell.length_c   1.000
_cell.angle_alpha   90.00
_cell.angle_beta   90.00
_cell.angle_gamma   90.00
#
_symmetry.space_group_name_H-M   'P 1'
#
loop_
_entity.id
_entity.type
_entity.pdbx_description
1 polymer ?
#
loop_
_entity_poly.entity_id
_entity_poly.type
_entity_poly.pdbx_seq_one_letter_code
_entity_poly.pdbx_strand_id
1 'polypeptide(L)' 'MEQVRWSEIDLDFIEGVKNALRRKMNGVGYEEKFQASDFLVRFKEEPLYIYHFDEAYWAEYIFKGDVE' A
#
# COMPACT_ATOMS: atom_id res chain seq x y z
N MET A 1 -2.50 8.31 -21.60
CA MET A 1 -2.40 7.88 -20.18
C MET A 1 -0.93 7.65 -19.92
N GLU A 2 -0.35 8.42 -19.00
CA GLU A 2 1.06 8.24 -18.62
C GLU A 2 1.18 6.93 -17.84
N GLN A 3 1.99 6.01 -18.35
CA GLN A 3 2.19 4.69 -17.76
C GLN A 3 3.07 4.87 -16.52
N VAL A 4 2.54 4.58 -15.33
CA VAL A 4 3.32 4.67 -14.09
C VAL A 4 4.45 3.67 -14.17
N ARG A 5 5.69 4.16 -14.07
CA ARG A 5 6.87 3.31 -14.01
C ARG A 5 7.36 3.24 -12.58
N TRP A 6 6.99 2.15 -11.90
CA TRP A 6 7.52 1.83 -10.58
C TRP A 6 9.00 1.47 -10.68
N SER A 7 9.81 2.00 -9.78
CA SER A 7 11.18 1.56 -9.54
C SER A 7 11.19 0.24 -8.76
N GLU A 8 12.35 -0.42 -8.69
CA GLU A 8 12.51 -1.64 -7.89
C GLU A 8 12.20 -1.39 -6.40
N ILE A 9 12.62 -0.24 -5.87
CA ILE A 9 12.37 0.16 -4.49
C ILE A 9 10.87 0.35 -4.23
N ASP A 10 10.13 0.93 -5.18
CA ASP A 10 8.69 1.10 -5.03
C ASP A 10 7.98 -0.26 -4.99
N LEU A 11 8.41 -1.20 -5.85
CA LEU A 11 7.85 -2.54 -5.91
C LEU A 11 8.12 -3.34 -4.63
N ASP A 12 9.34 -3.25 -4.10
CA ASP A 12 9.73 -3.88 -2.84
C ASP A 12 8.90 -3.33 -1.68
N PHE A 13 8.69 -2.01 -1.64
CA PHE A 13 7.86 -1.37 -0.62
C PHE A 13 6.38 -1.79 -0.74
N ILE A 14 5.81 -1.77 -1.95
CA ILE A 14 4.44 -2.23 -2.22
C ILE A 14 4.26 -3.68 -1.75
N GLU A 15 5.22 -4.55 -2.06
CA GLU A 15 5.17 -5.94 -1.64
C GLU A 15 5.31 -6.09 -0.11
N GLY A 16 6.13 -5.24 0.51
CA GLY A 16 6.22 -5.15 1.97
C GLY A 16 4.88 -4.78 2.62
N VAL A 17 4.17 -3.78 2.10
CA VAL A 17 2.83 -3.37 2.55
C VAL A 17 1.82 -4.52 2.39
N LYS A 18 1.80 -5.17 1.22
CA LYS A 18 0.93 -6.34 0.98
C LYS A 18 1.19 -7.46 1.98
N ASN A 19 2.46 -7.76 2.27
CA ASN A 19 2.83 -8.79 3.24
C ASN A 19 2.45 -8.40 4.68
N ALA A 20 2.59 -7.13 5.06
CA ALA A 20 2.12 -6.64 6.36
C ALA A 20 0.59 -6.74 6.49
N LEU A 21 -0.15 -6.32 5.46
CA LEU A 21 -1.61 -6.43 5.41
C LEU A 21 -2.07 -7.90 5.46
N ARG A 22 -1.42 -8.78 4.69
CA ARG A 22 -1.67 -10.23 4.68
C ARG A 22 -1.56 -10.82 6.08
N ARG A 23 -0.48 -10.50 6.82
CA ARG A 23 -0.31 -10.95 8.21
C ARG A 23 -1.44 -10.46 9.10
N LYS A 24 -1.85 -9.20 8.94
CA LYS A 24 -2.89 -8.58 9.75
C LYS A 24 -4.29 -9.15 9.51
N MET A 25 -4.59 -9.54 8.28
CA MET A 25 -5.89 -10.12 7.90
C MET A 25 -5.92 -11.67 7.96
N ASN A 26 -4.93 -12.30 8.60
CA ASN A 26 -4.78 -13.76 8.63
C ASN A 26 -4.80 -14.41 7.23
N GLY A 27 -4.29 -13.70 6.22
CA GLY A 27 -4.15 -14.19 4.86
C GLY A 27 -5.41 -14.19 3.99
N VAL A 28 -6.57 -13.78 4.50
CA VAL A 28 -7.84 -13.82 3.75
C VAL A 28 -8.29 -12.41 3.35
N GLY A 29 -8.64 -12.21 2.08
CA GLY A 29 -9.25 -10.96 1.60
C GLY A 29 -8.29 -9.76 1.50
N TYR A 30 -6.99 -9.95 1.71
CA TYR A 30 -6.01 -8.87 1.76
C TYR A 30 -5.73 -8.28 0.37
N GLU A 31 -5.79 -9.08 -0.69
CA GLU A 31 -5.55 -8.59 -2.06
C GLU A 31 -6.69 -7.68 -2.52
N GLU A 32 -7.93 -8.09 -2.27
CA GLU A 32 -9.12 -7.30 -2.57
C GLU A 32 -9.13 -6.01 -1.74
N LYS A 33 -8.78 -6.10 -0.45
CA LYS A 33 -8.68 -4.92 0.42
C LYS A 33 -7.58 -3.96 -0.04
N PHE A 34 -6.43 -4.48 -0.46
CA PHE A 34 -5.33 -3.67 -1.01
C PHE A 34 -5.74 -2.98 -2.32
N GLN A 35 -6.36 -3.71 -3.25
CA GLN A 35 -6.83 -3.17 -4.53
C GLN A 35 -7.96 -2.13 -4.38
N ALA A 36 -8.81 -2.29 -3.36
CA ALA A 36 -9.89 -1.35 -3.07
C ALA A 36 -9.41 -0.09 -2.33
N SER A 37 -8.19 -0.09 -1.80
CA SER A 37 -7.62 1.08 -1.13
C SER A 37 -7.09 2.11 -2.12
N ASP A 38 -6.96 3.36 -1.68
CA ASP A 38 -6.34 4.45 -2.43
C ASP A 38 -4.80 4.47 -2.33
N PHE A 39 -4.19 3.48 -1.67
CA PHE A 39 -2.75 3.45 -1.41
C PHE A 39 -1.90 3.65 -2.67
N LEU A 40 -2.18 2.94 -3.76
CA LEU A 40 -1.41 3.08 -5.01
C LEU A 40 -1.60 4.44 -5.68
N VAL A 41 -2.76 5.06 -5.50
CA VAL A 41 -3.04 6.42 -5.98
C VAL A 41 -2.19 7.41 -5.18
N ARG A 42 -2.23 7.33 -3.84
CA ARG A 42 -1.41 8.16 -2.96
C ARG A 42 0.08 7.96 -3.17
N PHE A 43 0.53 6.75 -3.47
CA PHE A 43 1.94 6.49 -3.76
C PHE A 43 2.39 7.14 -5.06
N LYS A 44 1.52 7.17 -6.06
CA LYS A 44 1.82 7.90 -7.29
C LYS A 44 1.86 9.42 -7.05
N GLU A 45 0.93 9.95 -6.27
CA GLU A 45 0.76 11.40 -6.09
C GLU A 45 1.74 12.00 -5.07
N GLU A 46 2.06 11.26 -4.01
CA GLU A 46 2.82 11.73 -2.85
C GLU A 46 3.88 10.73 -2.38
N PRO A 47 4.84 10.29 -3.22
CA PRO A 47 5.79 9.24 -2.87
C PRO A 47 6.66 9.58 -1.65
N LEU A 48 7.03 10.85 -1.46
CA LEU A 48 7.80 11.28 -0.29
C LEU A 48 7.01 11.11 1.02
N TYR A 49 5.69 11.31 0.98
CA TYR A 49 4.83 11.06 2.13
C TYR A 49 4.71 9.56 2.40
N ILE A 50 4.58 8.73 1.35
CA ILE A 50 4.58 7.27 1.50
C ILE A 50 5.82 6.79 2.23
N TYR A 51 7.00 7.20 1.75
CA TYR A 51 8.28 6.79 2.33
C TYR A 51 8.57 7.37 3.71
N HIS A 52 7.76 8.31 4.21
CA HIS A 52 7.88 8.80 5.58
C HIS A 52 7.41 7.76 6.61
N PHE A 53 6.53 6.84 6.18
CA PHE A 53 5.99 5.79 7.02
C PHE A 53 6.43 4.42 6.54
N ASP A 54 6.48 3.47 7.47
CA ASP A 54 6.83 2.09 7.15
C ASP A 54 5.65 1.30 6.59
N GLU A 55 5.91 0.05 6.19
CA GLU A 55 4.92 -0.82 5.60
C GLU A 55 3.82 -1.24 6.59
N ALA A 56 4.13 -1.24 7.89
CA ALA A 56 3.18 -1.56 8.94
C ALA A 56 2.13 -0.45 9.10
N TYR A 57 2.54 0.81 9.02
CA TYR A 57 1.64 1.96 9.00
C TYR A 57 0.68 1.89 7.81
N TRP A 58 1.18 1.63 6.61
CA TRP A 58 0.33 1.55 5.42
C TRP A 58 -0.60 0.34 5.44
N ALA A 59 -0.16 -0.80 5.98
CA ALA A 59 -1.05 -1.93 6.23
C ALA A 59 -2.14 -1.60 7.26
N GLU A 60 -1.83 -0.80 8.29
CA GLU A 60 -2.81 -0.31 9.27
C GLU A 60 -3.86 0.57 8.60
N TYR A 61 -3.40 1.55 7.81
CA TYR A 61 -4.22 2.46 7.05
C TYR A 61 -5.20 1.72 6.13
N ILE A 62 -4.69 0.80 5.29
CA ILE A 62 -5.50 -0.01 4.38
C ILE A 62 -6.50 -0.88 5.16
N PHE A 63 -6.08 -1.47 6.27
CA PHE A 63 -6.94 -2.33 7.08
C PHE A 63 -8.13 -1.57 7.67
N LYS A 64 -7.88 -0.40 8.27
CA LYS A 64 -8.92 0.46 8.85
C LYS A 64 -9.88 0.97 7.78
N GLY A 65 -9.38 1.18 6.55
CA GLY A 65 -10.17 1.76 5.46
C GLY A 65 -10.50 3.23 5.73
N ASP A 66 -9.66 3.91 6.50
CA ASP A 66 -9.78 5.33 6.77
C ASP A 66 -9.43 6.08 5.48
N VAL A 67 -10.46 6.34 4.68
CA VAL A 67 -10.45 7.40 3.68
C VAL A 67 -10.93 8.63 4.45
N GLU A 68 -10.02 9.56 4.76
CA GLU A 68 -10.43 10.90 5.23
C GLU A 68 -11.30 11.61 4.20
#